data_AF-B1YF02-F1
#
_entry.id   AF-B1YF02-F1
#
_cell.length_a   1.000
_cell.length_b   1.000
_cell.length_c   1.000
_cell.angle_alpha   90.00
_cell.angle_beta   90.00
_cell.angle_gamma   90.00
#
_symmetry.space_group_name_H-M   'P 1'
#
loop_
_entity.id
_entity.type
_entity.pdbx_description
1 polymer ?
#
loop_
_entity_poly.entity_id
_entity_poly.type
_entity_poly.pdbx_seq_one_letter_code
_entity_poly.pdbx_strand_id
1 'polypeptide(L)'
;MRTARDERLHELTLAYMEKDFLGKKWVWTFLLLMLVGILITVFDSVLFSLLFPAAFLASNLRYQFKKRQILESYIGEELATKQWRFGIIYQVILYTIFVVLMVATMERPFWQMWLSLMLILIPLYAVCEWTFKKLQLRDDPDFVSDQEVYKNV
;
A
#
# COMPACT_ATOMS: atom_id res chain seq x y z
N MET A 1 20.01 -3.04 25.42
CA MET A 1 19.95 -1.73 24.74
C MET A 1 19.07 -1.90 23.52
N ARG A 2 18.00 -1.12 23.36
CA ARG A 2 17.29 -1.04 22.07
C ARG A 2 18.21 -0.31 21.08
N THR A 3 18.35 -0.83 19.88
CA THR A 3 19.12 -0.14 18.83
C THR A 3 18.25 0.95 18.20
N ALA A 4 18.86 1.97 17.57
CA ALA A 4 18.12 3.02 16.86
C ALA A 4 17.16 2.45 15.79
N ARG A 5 17.53 1.31 15.20
CA ARG A 5 16.69 0.53 14.29
C ARG A 5 15.45 -0.06 14.98
N ASP A 6 15.58 -0.56 16.21
CA ASP A 6 14.45 -1.14 16.96
C ASP A 6 13.43 -0.08 17.40
N GLU A 7 13.91 1.10 17.80
CA GLU A 7 13.05 2.24 18.13
C GLU A 7 12.30 2.75 16.90
N ARG A 8 13.00 2.91 15.77
CA ARG A 8 12.40 3.28 14.49
C ARG A 8 11.35 2.25 14.04
N LEU A 9 11.65 0.96 14.14
CA LEU A 9 10.68 -0.11 13.83
C LEU A 9 9.44 -0.01 14.72
N HIS A 10 9.61 0.24 16.02
CA HIS A 10 8.49 0.36 16.95
C HIS A 10 7.57 1.54 16.60
N GLU A 11 8.12 2.73 16.36
CA GLU A 11 7.33 3.92 16.00
C GLU A 11 6.62 3.76 14.66
N LEU A 12 7.31 3.18 13.66
CA LEU A 12 6.70 2.87 12.37
C LEU A 12 5.58 1.83 12.49
N THR A 13 5.72 0.86 13.39
CA THR A 13 4.69 -0.16 13.68
C THR A 13 3.46 0.47 14.34
N LEU A 14 3.63 1.38 15.30
CA LEU A 14 2.52 2.11 15.90
C LEU A 14 1.77 2.95 14.87
N ALA A 15 2.50 3.69 14.02
CA ALA A 15 1.90 4.46 12.93
C ALA A 15 1.21 3.57 11.89
N TYR A 16 1.73 2.37 11.66
CA TYR A 16 1.12 1.40 10.75
C TYR A 16 -0.13 0.76 11.36
N MET A 17 -0.17 0.45 12.65
CA MET A 17 -1.37 -0.07 13.32
C MET A 17 -2.54 0.91 13.23
N GLU A 18 -2.28 2.22 13.33
CA GLU A 18 -3.30 3.24 13.14
C GLU A 18 -3.85 3.24 11.69
N LYS A 19 -2.96 3.07 10.70
CA LYS A 19 -3.34 2.85 9.29
C LYS A 19 -4.13 1.56 9.12
N ASP A 20 -3.71 0.45 9.73
CA ASP A 20 -4.32 -0.87 9.56
C ASP A 20 -5.71 -0.94 10.19
N PHE A 21 -5.93 -0.27 11.32
CA PHE A 21 -7.26 -0.10 11.90
C PHE A 21 -8.21 0.66 10.96
N LEU A 22 -7.74 1.74 10.34
CA LEU A 22 -8.51 2.47 9.32
C LEU A 22 -8.72 1.63 8.06
N GLY A 23 -7.68 0.94 7.60
CA GLY A 23 -7.71 0.05 6.43
C GLY A 23 -8.72 -1.09 6.60
N LYS A 24 -8.71 -1.78 7.74
CA LYS A 24 -9.68 -2.82 8.09
C LYS A 24 -11.10 -2.27 8.11
N LYS A 25 -11.34 -1.09 8.70
CA LYS A 25 -12.66 -0.43 8.65
C LYS A 25 -13.13 -0.19 7.21
N TRP A 26 -12.26 0.35 6.35
CA TRP A 26 -12.58 0.56 4.94
C TRP A 26 -12.88 -0.74 4.19
N VAL A 27 -12.11 -1.80 4.43
CA VAL A 27 -12.36 -3.14 3.86
C VAL A 27 -13.73 -3.66 4.28
N TRP A 28 -14.08 -3.56 5.57
CA TRP A 28 -15.39 -4.01 6.07
C TRP A 28 -16.55 -3.17 5.52
N THR A 29 -16.43 -1.84 5.50
CA THR A 29 -17.43 -0.94 4.90
C THR A 29 -17.63 -1.23 3.41
N PHE A 30 -16.55 -1.55 2.70
CA PHE A 30 -16.60 -1.84 1.28
C PHE A 30 -17.16 -3.24 0.97
N LEU A 31 -16.80 -4.27 1.73
CA LEU A 31 -17.43 -5.60 1.63
C LEU A 31 -18.94 -5.50 1.82
N LEU A 32 -19.38 -4.65 2.77
CA LEU A 32 -20.79 -4.40 3.03
C LEU A 32 -21.46 -3.67 1.85
N LEU A 33 -20.82 -2.65 1.28
CA LEU A 33 -21.29 -1.94 0.07
C LEU A 33 -21.34 -2.83 -1.18
N MET A 34 -20.35 -3.70 -1.39
CA MET A 34 -20.31 -4.68 -2.48
C MET A 34 -21.45 -5.68 -2.35
N LEU A 35 -21.64 -6.24 -1.15
CA LEU A 35 -22.70 -7.21 -0.88
C LEU A 35 -24.09 -6.59 -1.11
N VAL A 36 -24.29 -5.32 -0.69
CA VAL A 36 -25.52 -4.56 -0.96
C VAL A 36 -25.67 -4.21 -2.45
N GLY A 37 -24.61 -3.76 -3.13
CA GLY A 37 -24.65 -3.40 -4.54
C GLY A 37 -24.93 -4.58 -5.47
N ILE A 38 -24.38 -5.76 -5.15
CA ILE A 38 -24.66 -7.03 -5.84
C ILE A 38 -26.12 -7.45 -5.61
N LEU A 39 -26.67 -7.29 -4.40
CA LEU A 39 -28.02 -7.70 -4.06
C LEU A 39 -29.13 -6.90 -4.75
N ILE A 40 -28.89 -5.63 -5.10
CA ILE A 40 -29.93 -4.74 -5.64
C ILE A 40 -29.83 -4.63 -7.19
N THR A 41 -28.84 -5.28 -7.84
CA THR A 41 -28.62 -5.27 -9.31
C THR A 41 -28.62 -3.87 -9.97
N VAL A 42 -28.30 -2.81 -9.21
CA VAL A 42 -28.45 -1.41 -9.67
C VAL A 42 -27.19 -0.87 -10.37
N PHE A 43 -26.01 -1.49 -10.20
CA PHE A 43 -24.75 -0.80 -10.51
C PHE A 43 -23.77 -1.62 -11.34
N ASP A 44 -23.16 -0.95 -12.32
CA ASP A 44 -22.10 -1.48 -13.17
C ASP A 44 -20.84 -1.75 -12.31
N SER A 45 -20.55 -3.03 -12.07
CA SER A 45 -19.70 -3.52 -10.96
C SER A 45 -18.24 -3.06 -10.98
N VAL A 46 -17.77 -2.52 -12.11
CA VAL A 46 -16.36 -2.19 -12.38
C VAL A 46 -15.97 -0.82 -11.84
N LEU A 47 -16.84 0.19 -11.95
CA LEU A 47 -16.56 1.54 -11.43
C LEU A 47 -16.58 1.57 -9.90
N PHE A 48 -17.44 0.77 -9.27
CA PHE A 48 -17.49 0.67 -7.81
C PHE A 48 -16.28 -0.09 -7.23
N SER A 49 -15.76 -1.08 -7.96
CA SER A 49 -14.53 -1.79 -7.57
C SER A 49 -13.28 -0.91 -7.66
N LEU A 50 -13.32 0.23 -8.37
CA LEU A 50 -12.27 1.26 -8.33
C LEU A 50 -12.29 2.15 -7.07
N LEU A 51 -13.43 2.22 -6.36
CA LEU A 51 -13.49 2.94 -5.07
C LEU A 51 -12.66 2.24 -3.99
N PHE A 52 -12.53 0.91 -4.06
CA PHE A 52 -11.71 0.12 -3.14
C PHE A 52 -10.23 0.50 -3.14
N PRO A 53 -9.51 0.42 -4.27
CA PRO A 53 -8.11 0.81 -4.30
C PRO A 53 -7.96 2.33 -4.10
N ALA A 54 -8.95 3.16 -4.43
CA ALA A 54 -8.90 4.62 -4.16
C ALA A 54 -8.94 4.94 -2.65
N ALA A 55 -9.83 4.28 -1.89
CA ALA A 55 -9.87 4.40 -0.44
C ALA A 55 -8.58 3.85 0.21
N PHE A 56 -8.07 2.73 -0.32
CA PHE A 56 -6.80 2.16 0.13
C PHE A 56 -5.62 3.10 -0.16
N LEU A 57 -5.59 3.72 -1.34
CA LEU A 57 -4.59 4.73 -1.72
C LEU A 57 -4.63 5.92 -0.75
N ALA A 58 -5.81 6.46 -0.45
CA ALA A 58 -5.94 7.58 0.49
C ALA A 58 -5.43 7.24 1.91
N SER A 59 -5.78 6.07 2.43
CA SER A 59 -5.25 5.57 3.72
C SER A 59 -3.72 5.41 3.68
N ASN A 60 -3.21 4.86 2.58
CA ASN A 60 -1.79 4.63 2.39
C ASN A 60 -0.99 5.93 2.26
N LEU A 61 -1.50 6.92 1.53
CA LEU A 61 -0.91 8.26 1.43
C LEU A 61 -0.77 8.89 2.82
N ARG A 62 -1.83 8.82 3.65
CA ARG A 62 -1.80 9.34 5.02
C ARG A 62 -0.71 8.67 5.85
N TYR A 63 -0.55 7.35 5.73
CA TYR A 63 0.55 6.64 6.39
C TYR A 63 1.92 7.07 5.86
N GLN A 64 2.09 7.21 4.55
CA GLN A 64 3.36 7.63 3.96
C GLN A 64 3.78 9.02 4.45
N PHE A 65 2.83 9.95 4.62
CA PHE A 65 3.11 11.25 5.24
C PHE A 65 3.57 11.14 6.69
N LYS A 66 2.88 10.32 7.52
CA LYS A 66 3.31 10.07 8.90
C LYS A 66 4.68 9.39 8.96
N LYS A 67 4.90 8.40 8.11
CA LYS A 67 6.19 7.70 7.98
C LYS A 67 7.31 8.69 7.65
N ARG A 68 7.09 9.63 6.74
CA ARG A 68 8.05 10.70 6.45
C ARG A 68 8.41 11.49 7.71
N GLN A 69 7.41 12.01 8.43
CA GLN A 69 7.64 12.78 9.67
C GLN A 69 8.41 12.00 10.73
N ILE A 70 8.09 10.71 10.90
CA ILE A 70 8.82 9.83 11.82
C ILE A 70 10.27 9.67 11.33
N LEU A 71 10.50 9.40 10.05
CA LEU A 71 11.85 9.20 9.53
C LEU A 71 12.69 10.48 9.57
N GLU A 72 12.09 11.66 9.41
CA GLU A 72 12.80 12.95 9.47
C GLU A 72 13.57 13.13 10.79
N SER A 73 13.06 12.61 11.92
CA SER A 73 13.74 12.69 13.22
C SER A 73 14.95 11.74 13.34
N TYR A 74 15.03 10.70 12.50
CA TYR A 74 16.08 9.68 12.57
C TYR A 74 17.14 9.77 11.47
N ILE A 75 16.75 10.09 10.24
CA ILE A 75 17.66 10.09 9.06
C ILE A 75 17.78 11.47 8.40
N GLY A 76 17.11 12.49 8.95
CA GLY A 76 17.10 13.84 8.41
C GLY A 76 16.14 14.03 7.22
N GLU A 77 15.86 15.29 6.90
CA GLU A 77 14.82 15.69 5.95
C GLU A 77 15.09 15.19 4.52
N GLU A 78 16.34 15.23 4.07
CA GLU A 78 16.70 14.89 2.70
C GLU A 78 16.46 13.40 2.40
N LEU A 79 16.96 12.52 3.27
CA LEU A 79 16.81 11.06 3.12
C LEU A 79 15.36 10.63 3.35
N ALA A 80 14.67 11.18 4.35
CA ALA A 80 13.25 10.90 4.60
C ALA A 80 12.36 11.34 3.42
N THR A 81 12.64 12.51 2.83
CA THR A 81 11.92 13.00 1.65
C THR A 81 12.19 12.13 0.43
N LYS A 82 13.44 11.68 0.23
CA LYS A 82 13.79 10.76 -0.86
C LYS A 82 13.04 9.43 -0.70
N GLN A 83 13.06 8.83 0.49
CA GLN A 83 12.31 7.62 0.83
C GLN A 83 10.81 7.77 0.56
N TRP A 84 10.23 8.88 1.02
CA TRP A 84 8.82 9.19 0.82
C TRP A 84 8.47 9.34 -0.68
N ARG A 85 9.23 10.12 -1.44
CA ARG A 85 9.00 10.31 -2.89
C ARG A 85 9.01 8.99 -3.65
N PHE A 86 9.99 8.13 -3.38
CA PHE A 86 10.05 6.80 -3.99
C PHE A 86 8.83 5.95 -3.61
N GLY A 87 8.41 5.97 -2.34
CA GLY A 87 7.21 5.26 -1.87
C GLY A 87 5.92 5.72 -2.57
N ILE A 88 5.76 7.03 -2.79
CA ILE A 88 4.62 7.61 -3.50
C ILE A 88 4.63 7.23 -4.98
N ILE A 89 5.76 7.42 -5.66
CA ILE A 89 5.91 7.09 -7.09
C ILE A 89 5.58 5.61 -7.32
N TYR A 90 6.11 4.74 -6.47
CA TYR A 90 5.85 3.31 -6.51
C TYR A 90 4.35 2.98 -6.39
N GLN A 91 3.66 3.59 -5.42
CA GLN A 91 2.22 3.38 -5.23
C GLN A 91 1.40 3.88 -6.41
N VAL A 92 1.76 5.03 -6.99
CA VAL A 92 1.09 5.57 -8.17
C VAL A 92 1.27 4.63 -9.37
N ILE A 93 2.46 4.08 -9.58
CA ILE A 93 2.72 3.11 -10.66
C ILE A 93 1.87 1.85 -10.47
N LEU A 94 1.90 1.26 -9.27
CA LEU A 94 1.10 0.06 -8.97
C LEU A 94 -0.39 0.31 -9.14
N TYR A 95 -0.89 1.45 -8.66
CA TYR A 95 -2.29 1.82 -8.78
C TYR A 95 -2.68 2.02 -10.25
N THR A 96 -1.85 2.70 -11.02
CA THR A 96 -2.10 2.91 -12.46
C THR A 96 -2.18 1.58 -13.20
N ILE A 97 -1.26 0.66 -12.92
CA ILE A 97 -1.26 -0.68 -13.52
C ILE A 97 -2.49 -1.47 -13.08
N PHE A 98 -2.88 -1.40 -11.80
CA PHE A 98 -4.11 -2.02 -11.30
C PHE A 98 -5.34 -1.52 -12.07
N VAL A 99 -5.50 -0.20 -12.23
CA VAL A 99 -6.65 0.39 -12.94
C VAL A 99 -6.66 -0.03 -14.41
N VAL A 100 -5.51 0.05 -15.09
CA VAL A 100 -5.40 -0.37 -16.50
C VAL A 100 -5.78 -1.84 -16.66
N LEU A 101 -5.31 -2.72 -15.76
CA LEU A 101 -5.65 -4.14 -15.80
C LEU A 101 -7.12 -4.41 -15.52
N MET A 102 -7.71 -3.71 -14.54
CA MET A 102 -9.15 -3.79 -14.26
C MET A 102 -9.98 -3.43 -15.49
N VAL A 103 -9.66 -2.31 -16.16
CA VAL A 103 -10.36 -1.89 -17.38
C VAL A 103 -10.12 -2.89 -18.52
N ALA A 104 -8.89 -3.35 -18.70
CA ALA A 104 -8.53 -4.31 -19.77
C ALA A 104 -9.16 -5.70 -19.58
N THR A 105 -9.58 -6.06 -18.37
CA THR A 105 -10.16 -7.36 -18.04
C THR A 105 -11.64 -7.28 -17.64
N MET A 106 -12.27 -6.12 -17.79
CA MET A 106 -13.65 -5.86 -17.35
C MET A 106 -14.70 -6.77 -18.03
N GLU A 107 -14.44 -7.22 -19.26
CA GLU A 107 -15.34 -8.09 -20.01
C GLU A 107 -15.17 -9.58 -19.64
N ARG A 108 -14.17 -9.92 -18.81
CA ARG A 108 -13.90 -11.30 -18.42
C ARG A 108 -14.69 -11.70 -17.18
N PRO A 109 -14.92 -13.01 -16.97
CA PRO A 109 -15.45 -13.51 -15.71
C PRO A 109 -14.58 -13.05 -14.54
N PHE A 110 -15.23 -12.66 -13.43
CA PHE A 110 -14.59 -12.10 -12.24
C PHE A 110 -13.33 -12.86 -11.79
N TRP A 111 -13.39 -14.20 -11.76
CA TRP A 111 -12.26 -15.04 -11.36
C TRP A 111 -11.05 -14.90 -12.30
N GLN A 112 -11.27 -14.78 -13.61
CA GLN A 112 -10.18 -14.60 -14.60
C GLN A 112 -9.54 -13.21 -14.49
N MET A 113 -10.34 -12.17 -14.24
CA MET A 113 -9.85 -10.83 -13.95
C MET A 113 -8.95 -10.83 -12.71
N TRP A 114 -9.42 -11.40 -11.59
CA TRP A 114 -8.63 -11.50 -10.36
C TRP A 114 -7.35 -12.29 -10.51
N LEU A 115 -7.40 -13.42 -11.21
CA LEU A 115 -6.22 -14.25 -11.46
C LEU A 115 -5.18 -13.50 -12.31
N SER A 116 -5.62 -12.73 -13.31
CA SER A 116 -4.75 -11.87 -14.13
C SER A 116 -4.12 -10.74 -13.31
N LEU A 117 -4.91 -10.09 -12.46
CA LEU A 117 -4.42 -9.07 -11.53
C LEU A 117 -3.34 -9.63 -10.60
N MET A 118 -3.58 -10.80 -9.99
CA MET A 118 -2.61 -11.42 -9.09
C MET A 118 -1.33 -11.83 -9.81
N LEU A 119 -1.44 -12.46 -11.00
CA LEU A 119 -0.28 -12.88 -11.77
C LEU A 119 0.63 -11.73 -12.20
N ILE A 120 0.09 -10.52 -12.37
CA ILE A 120 0.88 -9.37 -12.80
C ILE A 120 1.34 -8.54 -11.60
N LEU A 121 0.43 -8.22 -10.67
CA LEU A 121 0.72 -7.31 -9.57
C LEU A 121 1.61 -7.93 -8.49
N ILE A 122 1.47 -9.24 -8.19
CA ILE A 122 2.31 -9.91 -7.17
C ILE A 122 3.80 -9.89 -7.57
N PRO A 123 4.21 -10.38 -8.76
CA PRO A 123 5.62 -10.34 -9.14
C PRO A 123 6.12 -8.91 -9.33
N LEU A 124 5.29 -8.00 -9.85
CA LEU A 124 5.65 -6.59 -9.96
C LEU A 124 5.95 -5.97 -8.59
N TYR A 125 5.06 -6.20 -7.62
CA TYR A 125 5.24 -5.75 -6.24
C TYR A 125 6.54 -6.31 -5.65
N ALA A 126 6.81 -7.61 -5.83
CA ALA A 126 8.03 -8.25 -5.33
C ALA A 126 9.32 -7.66 -5.94
N VAL A 127 9.34 -7.42 -7.25
CA VAL A 127 10.51 -6.83 -7.94
C VAL A 127 10.74 -5.39 -7.49
N CYS A 128 9.68 -4.59 -7.39
CA CYS A 128 9.77 -3.22 -6.91
C CYS A 128 10.24 -3.15 -5.47
N GLU A 129 9.69 -3.99 -4.58
CA GLU A 129 10.09 -4.04 -3.19
C GLU A 129 11.55 -4.46 -3.02
N TRP A 130 12.00 -5.46 -3.76
CA TRP A 130 13.41 -5.88 -3.75
C TRP A 130 14.34 -4.75 -4.18
N THR A 131 13.99 -4.05 -5.26
CA THR A 131 14.77 -2.92 -5.78
C THR A 131 14.79 -1.76 -4.78
N PHE A 132 13.63 -1.46 -4.17
CA PHE A 132 13.50 -0.42 -3.16
C PHE A 132 14.34 -0.74 -1.92
N LYS A 133 14.23 -1.95 -1.37
CA LYS A 133 15.01 -2.38 -0.21
C LYS A 133 16.51 -2.28 -0.47
N LYS A 134 16.96 -2.70 -1.66
CA LYS A 134 18.37 -2.63 -2.06
C LYS A 134 18.89 -1.20 -2.17
N LEU A 135 18.10 -0.29 -2.73
CA LEU A 135 18.45 1.14 -2.83
C LEU A 135 18.50 1.79 -1.46
N GLN A 136 17.51 1.52 -0.61
CA GLN A 136 17.42 2.15 0.71
C GLN A 136 18.49 1.64 1.67
N LEU A 137 18.79 0.35 1.70
CA LEU A 137 19.88 -0.19 2.53
C LEU A 137 21.27 0.36 2.15
N ARG A 138 21.44 0.83 0.91
CA ARG A 138 22.69 1.48 0.47
C ARG A 138 22.84 2.87 1.08
N ASP A 139 21.73 3.60 1.19
CA ASP A 139 21.72 4.99 1.64
C ASP A 139 21.45 5.10 3.17
N ASP A 140 20.81 4.10 3.78
CA ASP A 140 20.42 4.02 5.20
C ASP A 140 20.60 2.57 5.72
N PRO A 141 21.69 2.25 6.45
CA PRO A 141 21.95 0.89 6.94
C PRO A 141 20.96 0.41 8.02
N ASP A 142 20.26 1.34 8.68
CA ASP A 142 19.21 1.05 9.68
C ASP A 142 17.80 1.08 9.06
N PHE A 143 17.71 0.98 7.73
CA PHE A 143 16.45 1.01 7.01
C PHE A 143 15.49 -0.09 7.49
N VAL A 144 14.24 0.32 7.74
CA VAL A 144 13.13 -0.56 8.13
C VAL A 144 12.10 -0.57 6.98
N SER A 145 11.88 -1.74 6.40
CA SER A 145 10.92 -1.92 5.30
C SER A 145 9.48 -2.00 5.79
N ASP A 146 8.52 -1.63 4.93
CA ASP A 146 7.08 -1.75 5.26
C ASP A 146 6.68 -3.21 5.50
N GLN A 147 7.34 -4.20 4.87
CA GLN A 147 7.19 -5.61 5.19
C GLN A 147 7.65 -5.96 6.61
N GLU A 148 8.76 -5.39 7.06
CA GLU A 148 9.26 -5.61 8.43
C GLU A 148 8.32 -4.97 9.45
N VAL A 149 7.79 -3.78 9.15
CA VAL A 149 6.73 -3.16 9.96
C VAL A 149 5.49 -4.05 10.02
N TYR A 150 5.01 -4.54 8.88
CA TYR A 150 3.82 -5.39 8.80
C TYR A 150 3.97 -6.71 9.58
N LYS A 151 5.16 -7.31 9.59
CA LYS A 151 5.43 -8.56 10.36
C LYS A 151 5.38 -8.37 11.87
N ASN A 152 5.42 -7.14 12.36
CA ASN A 152 5.40 -6.80 13.79
C ASN A 152 4.04 -6.27 14.28
N VAL A 153 3.01 -6.32 13.43
CA VAL A 153 1.61 -5.97 13.73
C VAL A 153 0.80 -7.23 13.99
#